data_AF-A0A077XXD3-F1
#
_entry.id   AF-A0A077XXD3-F1
#
_cell.length_a   1.000
_cell.length_b   1.000
_cell.length_c   1.000
_cell.angle_alpha   90.00
_cell.angle_beta   90.00
_cell.angle_gamma   90.00
#
_symmetry.space_group_name_H-M   'P 1'
#
loop_
_entity.id
_entity.type
_entity.pdbx_description
1 polymer ?
#
loop_
_entity_poly.entity_id
_entity_poly.type
_entity_poly.pdbx_seq_one_letter_code
_entity_poly.pdbx_strand_id
1 'polypeptide(L)' 'MLDQYIGVYSSNQVPIKLTITKSGHTLIVQATGQAANQLEPSEKDTFKLEKAGIVLSFDPQEKTMVLKQGGGEFTFTKE' A
#
# COMPACT_ATOMS: atom_id res chain seq x y z
N MET A 1 -13.02 -5.72 6.96
CA MET A 1 -12.87 -6.45 5.68
C MET A 1 -11.69 -5.85 4.94
N LEU A 2 -10.87 -6.67 4.27
CA LEU A 2 -9.68 -6.18 3.54
C LEU A 2 -10.00 -5.62 2.15
N ASP A 3 -11.19 -5.92 1.63
CA ASP A 3 -11.61 -5.55 0.27
C ASP A 3 -11.60 -4.03 0.00
N GLN A 4 -11.79 -3.23 1.04
CA GLN A 4 -11.77 -1.77 0.93
C GLN A 4 -10.40 -1.22 0.47
N TYR A 5 -9.30 -1.94 0.75
CA TYR A 5 -7.94 -1.54 0.41
C TYR A 5 -7.47 -2.05 -0.96
N ILE A 6 -8.21 -2.98 -1.58
CA ILE A 6 -7.80 -3.60 -2.85
C ILE A 6 -7.94 -2.59 -3.99
N GLY A 7 -6.90 -2.45 -4.82
CA GLY A 7 -6.92 -1.57 -5.98
C GLY A 7 -5.53 -1.23 -6.50
N VAL A 8 -5.49 -0.44 -7.56
CA VAL A 8 -4.25 0.15 -8.07
C VAL A 8 -4.16 1.58 -7.55
N TYR A 9 -3.00 1.91 -6.99
CA TYR A 9 -2.69 3.20 -6.41
C TYR A 9 -1.57 3.85 -7.22
N SER A 10 -1.75 5.11 -7.59
CA SER A 10 -0.76 5.89 -8.34
C SER A 10 -0.48 7.23 -7.65
N SER A 11 0.71 7.79 -7.87
CA SER A 11 1.12 9.08 -7.31
C SER A 11 1.74 9.96 -8.39
N ASN A 12 1.49 11.26 -8.32
CA ASN A 12 2.21 12.25 -9.12
C ASN A 12 3.58 12.61 -8.53
N GLN A 13 3.90 12.11 -7.32
CA GLN A 13 5.15 12.40 -6.61
C GLN A 13 6.27 11.40 -6.96
N VAL A 14 5.91 10.17 -7.33
CA VAL A 14 6.85 9.10 -7.67
C VAL A 14 6.36 8.30 -8.89
N PRO A 15 7.24 7.92 -9.82
CA PRO A 15 6.85 7.25 -11.06
C PRO A 15 6.65 5.73 -10.86
N ILE A 16 5.88 5.33 -9.85
CA ILE A 16 5.52 3.93 -9.60
C ILE A 16 4.01 3.80 -9.35
N LYS A 17 3.47 2.62 -9.64
CA LYS A 17 2.14 2.21 -9.17
C LYS A 17 2.28 1.11 -8.13
N LEU A 18 1.35 1.08 -7.19
CA LEU A 18 1.22 0.03 -6.18
C LEU A 18 -0.10 -0.71 -6.41
N THR A 19 -0.02 -2.00 -6.70
CA THR A 19 -1.19 -2.87 -6.81
C THR A 19 -1.39 -3.57 -5.48
N ILE A 20 -2.55 -3.36 -4.86
CA ILE A 20 -2.96 -4.00 -3.60
C ILE A 20 -3.99 -5.08 -3.91
N THR A 21 -3.67 -6.32 -3.57
CA THR A 21 -4.58 -7.47 -3.67
C THR A 21 -4.68 -8.18 -2.31
N LYS A 22 -5.45 -9.27 -2.24
CA LYS A 22 -5.50 -10.12 -1.03
C LYS A 22 -5.29 -11.58 -1.37
N SER A 23 -4.70 -12.31 -0.43
CA SER A 23 -4.68 -13.76 -0.39
C SER A 23 -5.21 -14.20 0.99
N GLY A 24 -6.43 -14.75 1.02
CA GLY A 24 -7.13 -15.04 2.26
C GLY A 24 -7.33 -13.79 3.12
N HIS A 25 -6.64 -13.75 4.27
CA HIS A 25 -6.69 -12.67 5.26
C HIS A 25 -5.45 -11.77 5.24
N THR A 26 -4.63 -11.84 4.19
CA THR A 26 -3.39 -11.08 4.07
C THR A 26 -3.46 -10.16 2.84
N LEU A 27 -3.09 -8.89 3.02
CA LEU A 27 -2.90 -7.99 1.89
C LEU A 27 -1.56 -8.27 1.20
N ILE A 28 -1.56 -8.16 -0.12
CA ILE A 28 -0.39 -8.32 -0.98
C ILE A 28 -0.14 -6.99 -1.67
N VAL A 29 1.09 -6.48 -1.63
CA VAL A 29 1.52 -5.30 -2.38
C VAL A 29 2.46 -5.70 -3.51
N GLN A 30 2.29 -5.10 -4.67
CA GLN A 30 3.22 -5.20 -5.79
C GLN A 30 3.48 -3.82 -6.37
N ALA A 31 4.75 -3.39 -6.39
CA ALA A 31 5.18 -2.20 -7.11
C ALA A 31 5.47 -2.54 -8.58
N THR A 32 5.27 -1.59 -9.50
CA THR A 32 5.63 -1.74 -10.92
C THR A 32 7.08 -2.24 -11.07
N GLY A 33 7.27 -3.36 -11.77
CA GLY A 33 8.60 -3.95 -12.00
C GLY A 33 9.21 -4.70 -10.81
N GLN A 34 8.48 -4.86 -9.70
CA GLN A 34 8.94 -5.60 -8.52
C GLN A 34 8.07 -6.83 -8.24
N ALA A 35 8.62 -7.76 -7.45
CA ALA A 35 7.89 -8.92 -6.96
C ALA A 35 6.80 -8.52 -5.96
N ALA A 36 5.75 -9.32 -5.88
CA ALA A 36 4.69 -9.14 -4.89
C ALA A 36 5.16 -9.57 -3.50
N ASN A 37 4.76 -8.83 -2.46
CA ASN A 37 5.11 -9.08 -1.06
C ASN A 37 3.87 -9.06 -0.17
N GLN A 38 3.90 -9.85 0.90
CA GLN A 38 2.87 -9.85 1.93
C GLN A 38 3.03 -8.63 2.83
N LEU A 39 1.91 -8.03 3.21
CA LEU A 39 1.85 -6.94 4.17
C LEU A 39 1.39 -7.48 5.53
N GLU A 40 2.04 -7.00 6.57
CA GLU A 40 1.71 -7.29 7.97
C GLU A 40 0.78 -6.19 8.50
N PRO A 41 -0.36 -6.51 9.13
CA PRO A 41 -1.20 -5.50 9.76
C PRO A 41 -0.48 -4.91 10.97
N SER A 42 -0.52 -3.59 11.13
CA SER A 42 0.08 -2.94 12.31
C SER A 42 -0.93 -2.18 13.15
N GLU A 43 -1.82 -1.41 12.52
CA GLU A 43 -2.83 -0.59 13.17
C GLU A 43 -4.08 -0.55 12.28
N LYS A 44 -5.11 0.19 12.73
CA LYS A 44 -6.28 0.42 11.89
C LYS A 44 -5.85 1.05 10.56
N ASP A 45 -6.32 0.44 9.48
CA ASP A 45 -6.06 0.87 8.10
C ASP A 45 -4.56 1.00 7.76
N THR A 46 -3.66 0.40 8.54
CA THR A 46 -2.20 0.54 8.37
C THR A 46 -1.51 -0.81 8.35
N PHE A 47 -0.65 -0.97 7.35
CA PHE A 47 0.08 -2.20 7.07
C PHE A 47 1.55 -1.93 6.80
N LYS A 48 2.41 -2.91 7.05
CA LYS A 48 3.87 -2.75 6.99
C LYS A 48 4.50 -3.90 6.20
N LEU A 49 5.67 -3.64 5.65
CA LEU A 49 6.59 -4.67 5.18
C LEU A 49 7.96 -4.35 5.79
N GLU A 50 8.24 -4.96 6.94
CA GLU A 50 9.41 -4.64 7.77
C GLU A 50 10.72 -4.82 7.00
N LYS A 51 10.81 -5.88 6.18
CA LYS A 51 11.98 -6.18 5.35
C LYS A 51 12.36 -5.05 4.39
N ALA A 52 11.38 -4.25 3.96
CA ALA A 52 11.59 -3.11 3.06
C ALA A 52 11.53 -1.75 3.79
N GLY A 53 11.28 -1.76 5.10
CA GLY A 53 11.12 -0.54 5.89
C GLY A 53 9.97 0.34 5.42
N ILE A 54 8.89 -0.25 4.89
CA ILE A 54 7.72 0.51 4.40
C ILE A 54 6.52 0.42 5.34
N VAL A 55 5.77 1.52 5.39
CA VAL A 55 4.45 1.60 6.03
C VAL A 55 3.45 2.14 5.00
N LEU A 56 2.31 1.48 4.89
CA LEU A 56 1.17 1.88 4.06
C LEU A 56 -0.01 2.22 4.96
N SER A 57 -0.45 3.47 4.95
CA SER A 57 -1.64 3.93 5.68
C SER A 57 -2.73 4.26 4.68
N PHE A 58 -3.87 3.58 4.78
CA PHE A 58 -4.97 3.70 3.85
C PHE A 58 -6.05 4.63 4.39
N ASP A 59 -6.66 5.42 3.50
CA ASP A 59 -7.94 6.08 3.74
C ASP A 59 -8.94 5.59 2.69
N PRO A 60 -9.77 4.58 3.02
CA PRO A 60 -10.76 4.05 2.08
C PRO A 60 -11.88 5.03 1.72
N GLN A 61 -12.16 6.02 2.58
CA GLN A 61 -13.21 7.02 2.32
C GLN A 61 -12.74 8.00 1.25
N GLU A 62 -11.53 8.52 1.41
CA GLU A 62 -10.91 9.44 0.47
C GLU A 62 -10.26 8.73 -0.73
N LYS A 63 -10.26 7.39 -0.74
CA LYS A 63 -9.59 6.55 -1.75
C LYS A 63 -8.11 6.89 -1.90
N THR A 64 -7.43 7.17 -0.79
CA THR A 64 -6.00 7.47 -0.77
C THR A 64 -5.21 6.44 0.02
N MET A 65 -3.90 6.43 -0.18
CA MET A 65 -2.94 5.65 0.59
C MET A 65 -1.63 6.44 0.70
N VAL A 66 -1.06 6.48 1.89
CA VAL A 66 0.25 7.09 2.14
C VAL A 66 1.30 6.00 2.30
N LEU A 67 2.37 6.06 1.49
CA LEU A 67 3.58 5.25 1.63
C LEU A 67 4.62 6.04 2.42
N LYS A 68 5.11 5.46 3.52
CA LYS A 68 6.30 5.93 4.24
C LYS A 68 7.46 4.99 3.98
N GLN A 69 8.58 5.51 3.47
CA GLN A 69 9.79 4.72 3.20
C GLN A 69 11.04 5.61 3.28
N GLY A 70 12.08 5.16 4.00
CA GLY A 70 13.38 5.85 4.04
C GLY A 70 13.31 7.29 4.56
N GLY A 71 12.32 7.62 5.40
CA GLY A 71 12.07 8.97 5.90
C GLY A 71 11.22 9.86 4.96
N GLY A 72 10.89 9.40 3.76
CA GLY A 72 9.96 10.07 2.86
C GLY A 72 8.50 9.64 3.06
N GLU A 73 7.57 10.50 2.65
CA GLU A 73 6.14 10.25 2.66
C GLU A 73 5.55 10.60 1.30
N PHE A 74 4.80 9.66 0.71
CA PHE A 74 4.26 9.78 -0.64
C PHE A 74 2.78 9.41 -0.63
N THR A 75 1.93 10.32 -1.07
CA THR A 75 0.49 10.12 -1.20
C THR A 75 0.17 9.53 -2.56
N PHE A 76 -0.61 8.47 -2.54
CA PHE A 76 -1.17 7.80 -3.70
C PHE A 76 -2.70 7.91 -3.68
N THR A 77 -3.29 7.99 -4.86
CA THR A 77 -4.73 7.93 -5.08
C THR A 77 -5.07 6.60 -5.75
N LYS A 78 -6.16 5.99 -5.29
CA LYS A 78 -6.73 4.79 -5.91
C LYS A 78 -7.36 5.16 -7.25
N GLU A 79 -7.05 4.40 -8.29
CA GLU A 79 -7.64 4.53 -9.63
C GLU A 79 -9.14 4.23 -9.65
#